data_AF-A0AAF0B6H6-F1
#
_entry.id   AF-A0AAF0B6H6-F1
#
_cell.length_a   1.000
_cell.length_b   1.000
_cell.length_c   1.000
_cell.angle_alpha   90.00
_cell.angle_beta   90.00
_cell.angle_gamma   90.00
#
_symmetry.space_group_name_H-M   'P 1'
#
loop_
_entity.id
_entity.type
_entity.pdbx_description
1 polymer ?
#
loop_
_entity_poly.entity_id
_entity_poly.type
_entity_poly.pdbx_seq_one_letter_code
_entity_poly.pdbx_strand_id
1 'polypeptide(L)'
;MESTFSNETIHLLFSANRWEMMDQIKNLLINGVWVICDRYAYSGVAYSSGALKLPKEWCMNPDKGLIKPDAVCYLNLPPTHAKNRSEYGMST
;
A
#
# COMPACT_ATOMS: atom_id res chain seq x y z
N MET A 1 3.20 -24.27 -1.15
CA MET A 1 4.59 -23.87 -0.80
C MET A 1 4.48 -22.43 -0.36
N GLU A 2 4.32 -22.18 0.94
CA GLU A 2 4.36 -20.82 1.47
C GLU A 2 5.74 -20.25 1.13
N SER A 3 5.78 -19.23 0.27
CA SER A 3 7.03 -18.54 -0.02
C SER A 3 7.44 -17.77 1.23
N THR A 4 8.43 -18.30 1.96
CA THR A 4 9.05 -17.68 3.13
C THR A 4 9.91 -16.49 2.72
N PHE A 5 9.28 -15.44 2.20
CA PHE A 5 9.97 -14.17 1.97
C PHE A 5 10.19 -13.46 3.30
N SER A 6 11.32 -12.76 3.45
CA SER A 6 11.53 -11.90 4.60
C SER A 6 10.56 -10.72 4.56
N ASN A 7 10.34 -10.08 5.71
CA ASN A 7 9.47 -8.91 5.82
C ASN A 7 9.93 -7.77 4.89
N GLU A 8 11.24 -7.59 4.75
CA GLU A 8 11.87 -6.62 3.86
C GLU A 8 11.59 -6.97 2.41
N THR A 9 11.74 -8.24 2.02
CA THR A 9 11.45 -8.69 0.65
C THR A 9 9.99 -8.45 0.29
N ILE A 10 9.06 -8.80 1.17
CA ILE A 10 7.62 -8.56 0.95
C ILE A 10 7.33 -7.07 0.83
N HIS A 11 7.89 -6.24 1.72
CA HIS A 11 7.71 -4.79 1.66
C HIS A 11 8.22 -4.19 0.33
N LEU A 12 9.40 -4.62 -0.12
CA LEU A 12 9.99 -4.16 -1.37
C LEU A 12 9.18 -4.63 -2.59
N LEU A 13 8.63 -5.84 -2.58
CA LEU A 13 7.73 -6.33 -3.64
C LEU A 13 6.47 -5.45 -3.75
N PHE A 14 5.88 -5.06 -2.61
CA PHE A 14 4.75 -4.13 -2.62
C PHE A 14 5.12 -2.75 -3.18
N SER A 15 6.32 -2.25 -2.89
CA SER A 15 6.79 -0.99 -3.48
C SER A 15 7.04 -1.13 -4.98
N ALA A 16 7.70 -2.20 -5.42
CA ALA A 16 7.92 -2.50 -6.84
C ALA A 16 6.61 -2.57 -7.64
N ASN A 17 5.57 -3.20 -7.08
CA ASN A 17 4.23 -3.28 -7.69
C ASN A 17 3.57 -1.90 -7.88
N ARG A 18 3.88 -0.90 -7.05
CA ARG A 18 3.42 0.49 -7.29
C ARG A 18 4.25 1.15 -8.39
N TRP A 19 5.56 0.93 -8.39
CA TRP A 19 6.46 1.52 -9.38
C TRP A 19 6.17 1.05 -10.81
N GLU A 20 5.85 -0.23 -11.01
CA GLU A 20 5.49 -0.75 -12.35
C GLU A 20 4.24 -0.08 -12.94
N MET A 21 3.36 0.50 -12.11
CA MET A 21 2.15 1.20 -12.56
C MET A 21 2.36 2.69 -12.82
N MET A 22 3.54 3.26 -12.52
CA MET A 22 3.75 4.72 -12.55
C MET A 22 3.59 5.33 -13.94
N ASP A 23 4.09 4.68 -14.98
CA ASP A 23 3.96 5.20 -16.35
C ASP A 23 2.50 5.21 -16.79
N GLN A 24 1.73 4.17 -16.44
CA GLN A 24 0.30 4.11 -16.74
C GLN A 24 -0.47 5.20 -15.99
N ILE A 25 -0.25 5.34 -14.68
CA ILE A 25 -0.92 6.37 -13.87
C ILE A 25 -0.59 7.76 -14.41
N LYS A 26 0.68 8.03 -14.72
CA LYS A 26 1.13 9.30 -15.30
C LYS A 26 0.40 9.60 -16.62
N ASN A 27 0.32 8.63 -17.53
CA ASN A 27 -0.32 8.80 -18.82
C ASN A 27 -1.84 9.05 -18.69
N LEU A 28 -2.52 8.36 -17.77
CA LEU A 28 -3.94 8.61 -17.50
C LEU A 28 -4.18 10.04 -17.01
N LEU A 29 -3.37 10.49 -16.03
CA LEU A 29 -3.49 11.83 -15.46
C LEU A 29 -3.20 12.94 -16.49
N ILE A 30 -2.18 12.77 -17.33
CA ILE A 30 -1.86 13.72 -18.42
C ILE A 30 -3.01 13.83 -19.42
N ASN A 31 -3.73 12.72 -19.68
CA ASN A 31 -4.89 12.70 -20.56
C ASN A 31 -6.18 13.20 -19.89
N GLY A 32 -6.10 13.78 -18.69
CA GLY A 32 -7.24 14.32 -17.96
C GLY A 32 -8.14 13.25 -17.31
N VAL A 33 -7.68 12.00 -17.23
CA VAL A 33 -8.42 10.90 -16.61
C VAL A 33 -8.08 10.81 -15.13
N TRP A 34 -9.10 10.77 -14.28
CA TRP A 34 -8.93 10.64 -12.85
C TRP A 34 -8.63 9.19 -12.47
N VAL A 35 -7.70 9.00 -11.51
CA VAL A 35 -7.32 7.67 -11.01
C VAL A 35 -7.86 7.49 -9.60
N ILE A 36 -8.76 6.52 -9.43
CA ILE A 36 -9.21 6.06 -8.11
C ILE A 36 -8.42 4.80 -7.78
N CYS A 37 -7.65 4.85 -6.70
CA CYS A 37 -6.77 3.77 -6.28
C CYS A 37 -7.19 3.26 -4.90
N ASP A 38 -7.49 1.96 -4.81
CA ASP A 38 -7.69 1.30 -3.51
C ASP A 38 -6.33 0.86 -2.97
N ARG A 39 -5.92 1.52 -1.87
CA ARG A 39 -4.60 1.43 -1.24
C ARG A 39 -3.47 2.02 -2.10
N TYR A 40 -2.43 2.49 -1.41
CA TYR A 40 -1.25 3.07 -2.04
C TYR A 40 -0.06 2.98 -1.07
N ALA A 41 0.99 3.79 -1.25
CA ALA A 41 2.19 3.83 -0.40
C ALA A 41 1.89 3.87 1.11
N TYR A 42 0.86 4.61 1.53
CA TYR A 42 0.44 4.70 2.94
C TYR A 42 0.11 3.34 3.57
N SER A 43 -0.57 2.46 2.82
CA SER A 43 -0.88 1.12 3.30
C SER A 43 0.39 0.29 3.46
N GLY A 44 1.34 0.38 2.52
CA GLY A 44 2.63 -0.31 2.61
C GLY A 44 3.42 0.07 3.86
N VAL A 45 3.54 1.38 4.14
CA VAL A 45 4.21 1.87 5.35
C VAL A 45 3.47 1.44 6.62
N ALA A 46 2.15 1.58 6.67
CA ALA A 46 1.36 1.26 7.86
C ALA A 46 1.40 -0.24 8.21
N TYR A 47 1.25 -1.12 7.22
CA TYR A 47 1.34 -2.56 7.44
C TYR A 47 2.75 -2.99 7.83
N SER A 48 3.78 -2.56 7.10
CA SER A 48 5.14 -3.03 7.37
C SER A 48 5.71 -2.48 8.68
N SER A 49 5.43 -1.22 9.04
CA SER A 49 5.87 -0.69 10.34
C SER A 49 5.01 -1.18 11.51
N GLY A 50 3.70 -1.30 11.32
CA GLY A 50 2.76 -1.71 12.36
C GLY A 50 2.79 -3.20 12.67
N ALA A 51 2.62 -4.03 11.63
CA ALA A 51 2.50 -5.48 11.73
C ALA A 51 3.86 -6.18 11.68
N LEU A 52 4.74 -5.79 10.74
CA LEU A 52 6.05 -6.43 10.56
C LEU A 52 7.18 -5.79 11.39
N LYS A 53 6.89 -4.69 12.10
CA LYS A 53 7.82 -3.95 12.98
C LYS A 53 9.07 -3.41 12.28
N LEU A 54 9.01 -3.17 10.96
CA LEU A 54 10.10 -2.53 10.23
C LEU A 54 10.19 -1.02 10.56
N PRO A 55 11.39 -0.41 10.54
CA PRO A 55 11.54 1.02 10.80
C PRO A 55 10.72 1.85 9.82
N LYS A 56 9.90 2.77 10.34
CA LYS A 56 9.00 3.60 9.51
C LYS A 56 9.75 4.34 8.41
N GLU A 57 10.90 4.94 8.72
CA GLU A 57 11.70 5.67 7.74
C GLU A 57 12.21 4.75 6.63
N TRP A 58 12.66 3.54 6.98
CA TRP A 58 13.05 2.53 6.02
C TRP A 58 11.88 2.17 5.09
N CYS A 59 10.68 1.97 5.64
CA CYS A 59 9.49 1.67 4.84
C CYS A 59 9.04 2.81 3.92
N MET A 60 9.36 4.06 4.24
CA MET A 60 9.01 5.21 3.41
C MET A 60 9.96 5.38 2.21
N ASN A 61 11.20 4.92 2.33
CA ASN A 61 12.24 5.15 1.33
C ASN A 61 11.94 4.54 -0.06
N PRO A 62 11.44 3.30 -0.18
CA PRO A 62 11.15 2.69 -1.48
C PRO A 62 10.09 3.45 -2.30
N ASP A 63 9.16 4.12 -1.63
CA ASP A 63 8.06 4.85 -2.28
C ASP A 63 8.35 6.34 -2.52
N LYS A 64 9.56 6.82 -2.16
CA LYS A 64 9.97 8.21 -2.43
C LYS A 64 10.06 8.42 -3.95
N GLY A 65 9.23 9.32 -4.47
CA GLY A 65 9.20 9.68 -5.89
C GLY A 65 7.96 9.18 -6.64
N LEU A 66 7.12 8.34 -6.01
CA LEU A 66 5.81 8.02 -6.55
C LEU A 66 4.96 9.29 -6.73
N ILE A 67 4.04 9.26 -7.70
CA ILE A 67 3.09 10.35 -7.93
C ILE A 67 2.26 10.55 -6.66
N LYS A 68 2.30 11.76 -6.12
CA LYS A 68 1.55 12.11 -4.92
C LYS A 68 0.05 12.25 -5.28
N PRO A 69 -0.86 11.57 -4.56
CA PRO A 69 -2.29 11.77 -4.76
C PRO A 69 -2.73 13.16 -4.28
N ASP A 70 -3.71 13.75 -4.97
CA ASP A 70 -4.30 15.04 -4.58
C ASP A 70 -5.13 14.94 -3.27
N ALA A 71 -5.78 13.79 -3.06
CA ALA A 71 -6.58 13.51 -1.87
C ALA A 71 -6.40 12.05 -1.42
N VAL A 72 -6.53 11.83 -0.10
CA VAL A 72 -6.49 10.50 0.51
C VAL A 72 -7.69 10.35 1.44
N CYS A 73 -8.59 9.42 1.10
CA CYS A 73 -9.75 9.11 1.92
C CYS A 73 -9.40 8.03 2.95
N TYR A 74 -9.19 8.43 4.21
CA TYR A 74 -8.99 7.49 5.31
C TYR A 74 -10.33 7.01 5.86
N LEU A 75 -10.72 5.78 5.51
CA LEU A 75 -11.92 5.14 6.03
C LEU A 75 -11.67 4.63 7.47
N ASN A 76 -11.79 5.54 8.44
CA ASN A 76 -11.54 5.25 9.84
C ASN A 76 -12.65 4.35 10.42
N LEU A 77 -12.26 3.16 10.89
CA LEU A 77 -13.15 2.23 11.57
C LEU A 77 -12.39 1.60 12.74
N PRO A 78 -12.97 1.55 13.95
CA PRO A 78 -12.35 0.84 15.06
C PRO A 78 -12.18 -0.65 14.71
N PRO A 79 -11.04 -1.28 15.07
CA PRO A 79 -10.80 -2.69 14.77
C PRO A 79 -11.87 -3.63 15.32
N THR A 80 -12.50 -3.26 16.44
CA THR A 80 -13.62 -4.00 17.05
C THR A 80 -14.83 -4.10 16.13
N HIS A 81 -15.15 -3.05 15.38
CA HIS A 81 -16.24 -3.08 14.40
C HIS A 81 -15.83 -3.75 13.10
N ALA A 82 -14.55 -3.65 12.71
CA ALA A 82 -14.03 -4.30 11.51
C ALA A 82 -14.14 -5.84 11.59
N LYS A 83 -13.96 -6.43 12.78
CA LYS A 83 -14.10 -7.87 13.05
C LYS A 83 -15.48 -8.46 12.71
N ASN A 84 -16.52 -7.64 12.68
CA ASN A 84 -17.87 -8.09 12.38
C ASN A 84 -18.13 -8.23 10.86
N ARG A 85 -17.16 -7.86 10.02
CA ARG A 85 -17.23 -8.06 8.57
C ARG A 85 -16.82 -9.50 8.25
N SER A 86 -17.42 -10.07 7.21
CA SER A 86 -17.03 -11.37 6.67
C SER A 86 -15.53 -11.37 6.32
N GLU A 87 -14.85 -12.50 6.55
CA GLU A 87 -13.45 -12.72 6.15
C GLU A 87 -12.41 -11.79 6.81
N TYR A 88 -12.75 -11.12 7.91
CA TYR A 88 -11.82 -10.24 8.63
C TYR A 88 -10.52 -10.96 9.00
N GLY A 89 -9.41 -10.52 8.39
CA GLY A 89 -8.08 -11.05 8.68
C GLY A 89 -7.77 -12.43 8.09
N MET A 90 -8.62 -12.96 7.21
CA MET A 90 -8.30 -14.19 6.48
C MET A 90 -7.38 -13.87 5.30
N SER A 91 -6.25 -14.56 5.24
CA SER A 91 -5.43 -14.67 4.02
C SER A 91 -6.06 -15.77 3.16
N THR A 92 -6.55 -15.43 1.97
CA THR A 92 -6.89 -16.41 0.93
C THR A 92 -5.66 -17.15 0.43
#